data_AF-A0A8S1H117-F1
#
_entry.id   AF-A0A8S1H117-F1
#
_cell.length_a   1.000
_cell.length_b   1.000
_cell.length_c   1.000
_cell.angle_alpha   90.00
_cell.angle_beta   90.00
_cell.angle_gamma   90.00
#
_symmetry.space_group_name_H-M   'P 1'
#
loop_
_entity.id
_entity.type
_entity.pdbx_description
1 polymer ?
#
loop_
_entity_poly.entity_id
_entity_poly.type
_entity_poly.pdbx_seq_one_letter_code
_entity_poly.pdbx_strand_id
1 'polypeptide(L)'
;MNCFLILFFISTFIYSASSACSSNEYCPNGWSVLRKPDANPTTCDPMKYQTKCEKPYSCVHAKCGMSFCCVHPQKLAEWNRQEEVRKEILEAEHEIENEEDL
;
A
#
# COMPACT_ATOMS: atom_id res chain seq x y z
N MET A 1 13.16 -27.51 -39.74
CA MET A 1 13.66 -27.04 -38.42
C MET A 1 12.98 -25.71 -38.04
N ASN A 2 11.66 -25.59 -38.31
CA ASN A 2 10.96 -24.29 -38.27
C ASN A 2 9.78 -24.28 -37.27
N CYS A 3 9.45 -25.43 -36.67
CA CYS A 3 8.33 -25.57 -35.73
C CYS A 3 8.68 -25.09 -34.32
N PHE A 4 9.95 -25.21 -33.90
CA PHE A 4 10.42 -24.81 -32.58
C PHE A 4 10.42 -23.29 -32.35
N LEU A 5 10.66 -22.50 -33.40
CA LEU A 5 10.66 -21.04 -33.31
C LEU A 5 9.26 -20.46 -33.13
N ILE A 6 8.24 -21.13 -33.67
CA ILE A 6 6.83 -20.69 -33.55
C ILE A 6 6.34 -20.88 -32.11
N LEU A 7 6.71 -21.99 -31.45
CA LEU A 7 6.32 -22.26 -30.06
C LEU A 7 6.91 -21.24 -29.07
N PHE A 8 8.13 -20.76 -29.31
CA PHE A 8 8.75 -19.72 -28.47
C PHE A 8 8.01 -18.38 -28.57
N PHE A 9 7.59 -17.98 -29.77
CA PHE A 9 6.84 -16.73 -29.99
C PHE A 9 5.43 -16.75 -29.41
N ILE A 10 4.77 -17.90 -29.35
CA ILE A 10 3.43 -18.01 -28.74
C ILE A 10 3.54 -17.94 -27.20
N SER A 11 4.61 -18.50 -26.62
CA SER A 11 4.80 -18.51 -25.16
C SER A 11 5.03 -17.11 -24.56
N THR A 12 5.70 -16.22 -25.29
CA THR A 12 5.98 -14.85 -24.83
C THR A 12 4.76 -13.92 -24.98
N PHE A 13 3.82 -14.24 -25.88
CA PHE A 13 2.63 -13.42 -26.11
C PHE A 13 1.57 -13.53 -25.00
N ILE A 14 1.60 -14.61 -24.21
CA ILE A 14 0.61 -14.86 -23.15
C ILE A 14 0.95 -14.08 -21.86
N TYR A 15 2.19 -13.62 -21.69
CA TYR A 15 2.64 -12.98 -20.44
C TYR A 15 2.21 -11.52 -20.26
N SER A 16 1.60 -10.91 -21.27
CA SER A 16 1.22 -9.48 -21.25
C SER A 16 -0.28 -9.25 -21.09
N ALA A 17 -1.05 -10.25 -20.65
CA ALA A 17 -2.41 -10.02 -20.19
C ALA A 17 -2.36 -9.32 -18.82
N SER A 18 -2.01 -8.04 -18.80
CA SER A 18 -2.37 -7.15 -17.70
C SER A 18 -3.90 -7.13 -17.66
N SER A 19 -4.47 -7.96 -16.80
CA SER A 19 -5.91 -7.98 -16.53
C SER A 19 -6.33 -6.57 -16.14
N ALA A 20 -6.95 -5.85 -17.07
CA ALA A 20 -7.51 -4.54 -16.85
C ALA A 20 -8.68 -4.70 -15.87
N CYS A 21 -8.36 -4.60 -14.59
CA CYS A 21 -9.36 -4.74 -13.56
C CYS A 21 -10.38 -3.61 -13.62
N SER A 22 -11.63 -3.94 -13.31
CA SER A 22 -12.68 -2.95 -13.13
C SER A 22 -12.38 -2.11 -11.88
N SER A 23 -12.84 -0.85 -11.86
CA SER A 23 -12.68 0.05 -10.69
C SER A 23 -13.15 -0.61 -9.38
N ASN A 24 -14.15 -1.49 -9.42
CA ASN A 24 -14.68 -2.17 -8.24
C ASN A 24 -13.83 -3.36 -7.75
N GLU A 25 -12.77 -3.74 -8.47
CA GLU A 25 -11.88 -4.87 -8.12
C GLU A 25 -10.57 -4.40 -7.46
N TYR A 26 -10.29 -3.10 -7.52
CA TYR A 26 -9.15 -2.47 -6.86
C TYR A 26 -9.42 -2.11 -5.40
N CYS A 27 -10.69 -1.95 -4.98
CA CYS A 27 -11.05 -1.62 -3.61
C CYS A 27 -12.19 -2.52 -3.10
N PRO A 28 -12.28 -2.79 -1.78
CA PRO A 28 -13.44 -3.41 -1.15
C PRO A 28 -14.72 -2.62 -1.39
N ASN A 29 -15.85 -3.29 -1.17
CA ASN A 29 -17.18 -2.66 -1.24
C ASN A 29 -17.26 -1.46 -0.29
N GLY A 30 -17.80 -0.34 -0.78
CA GLY A 30 -17.94 0.91 -0.01
C GLY A 30 -16.69 1.79 -0.02
N TRP A 31 -15.66 1.44 -0.78
CA TRP A 31 -14.44 2.24 -0.93
C TRP A 31 -14.30 2.73 -2.37
N SER A 32 -13.63 3.87 -2.55
CA SER A 32 -13.44 4.47 -3.87
C SER A 32 -11.98 4.43 -4.30
N VAL A 33 -11.72 4.00 -5.53
CA VAL A 33 -10.37 4.04 -6.10
C VAL A 33 -9.96 5.49 -6.29
N LEU A 34 -8.85 5.89 -5.67
CA LEU A 34 -8.15 7.12 -6.00
C LEU A 34 -7.17 6.83 -7.14
N ARG A 35 -7.31 7.61 -8.20
CA ARG A 35 -6.49 7.52 -9.41
C ARG A 35 -5.61 8.75 -9.54
N LYS A 36 -4.43 8.56 -10.11
CA LYS A 36 -3.60 9.66 -10.62
C LYS A 36 -4.27 10.35 -11.81
N PRO A 37 -3.80 11.53 -12.22
CA PRO A 37 -4.26 12.21 -13.44
C PRO A 37 -4.19 11.30 -14.68
N ASP A 38 -3.19 10.41 -14.72
CA ASP A 38 -2.99 9.41 -15.79
C ASP A 38 -3.97 8.22 -15.72
N ALA A 39 -5.06 8.34 -14.97
CA ALA A 39 -6.06 7.31 -14.69
C ALA A 39 -5.53 6.04 -13.99
N ASN A 40 -4.24 5.95 -13.66
CA ASN A 40 -3.67 4.82 -12.96
C ASN A 40 -4.17 4.73 -11.51
N PRO A 41 -4.66 3.56 -11.05
CA PRO A 41 -5.14 3.37 -9.69
C PRO A 41 -3.96 3.43 -8.71
N THR A 42 -4.13 4.18 -7.61
CA THR A 42 -3.02 4.50 -6.70
C THR A 42 -3.29 4.06 -5.27
N THR A 43 -4.49 4.35 -4.76
CA THR A 43 -4.92 3.95 -3.41
C THR A 43 -6.45 3.88 -3.36
N CYS A 44 -7.01 3.49 -2.22
CA CYS A 44 -8.45 3.43 -1.98
C CYS A 44 -8.84 4.38 -0.85
N ASP A 45 -9.88 5.16 -1.09
CA ASP A 45 -10.47 6.07 -0.12
C ASP A 45 -11.69 5.43 0.56
N PRO A 46 -11.65 5.22 1.90
CA PRO A 46 -12.80 4.75 2.66
C PRO A 46 -13.91 5.80 2.80
N MET A 47 -13.64 7.08 2.52
CA MET A 47 -14.50 8.19 2.95
C MET A 47 -15.78 8.37 2.14
N LYS A 48 -15.91 7.79 0.95
CA LYS A 48 -17.09 8.06 0.10
C LYS A 48 -18.42 7.55 0.67
N TYR A 49 -18.40 6.60 1.62
CA TYR A 49 -19.63 5.96 2.13
C TYR A 49 -19.84 6.05 3.65
N GLN A 50 -19.25 7.04 4.34
CA GLN A 50 -19.35 7.23 5.81
C GLN A 50 -18.85 6.05 6.67
N THR A 51 -18.49 4.91 6.07
CA THR A 51 -17.85 3.77 6.71
C THR A 51 -16.40 4.10 7.03
N LYS A 52 -16.17 4.59 8.25
CA LYS A 52 -14.85 4.57 8.89
C LYS A 52 -14.33 3.13 8.86
N CYS A 53 -13.00 2.95 8.82
CA CYS A 53 -12.36 1.63 8.86
C CYS A 53 -13.07 0.71 9.86
N GLU A 54 -13.40 -0.52 9.49
CA GLU A 54 -14.14 -1.45 10.36
C GLU A 54 -13.42 -1.68 11.71
N LYS A 55 -12.08 -1.65 11.69
CA LYS A 55 -11.21 -1.73 12.86
C LYS A 55 -10.37 -0.46 12.99
N PRO A 56 -9.84 -0.15 14.18
CA PRO A 56 -8.94 1.01 14.39
C PRO A 56 -7.73 1.02 13.45
N TYR A 57 -7.33 -0.15 12.97
CA TYR A 57 -6.39 -0.35 11.89
C TYR A 57 -6.76 -1.64 11.15
N SER A 58 -6.77 -1.61 9.81
CA SER A 58 -7.02 -2.79 8.98
C SER A 58 -6.34 -2.64 7.63
N CYS A 59 -5.50 -3.60 7.26
CA CYS A 59 -4.97 -3.69 5.90
C CYS A 59 -5.83 -4.63 5.07
N VAL A 60 -6.02 -4.27 3.81
CA VAL A 60 -6.73 -5.08 2.85
C VAL A 60 -5.88 -5.24 1.60
N HIS A 61 -5.94 -6.43 1.03
CA HIS A 61 -5.33 -6.75 -0.23
C HIS A 61 -6.45 -6.88 -1.27
N ALA A 62 -6.44 -6.00 -2.25
CA ALA A 62 -7.37 -6.05 -3.37
C ALA A 62 -6.93 -7.11 -4.38
N LYS A 63 -7.90 -7.68 -5.09
CA LYS A 63 -7.66 -8.74 -6.08
C LYS A 63 -6.70 -8.31 -7.19
N CYS A 64 -6.65 -7.01 -7.48
CA CYS A 64 -5.86 -6.44 -8.56
C CYS A 64 -4.51 -5.91 -8.10
N GLY A 65 -3.92 -6.54 -7.08
CA GLY A 65 -2.54 -6.29 -6.64
C GLY A 65 -2.34 -5.03 -5.78
N MET A 66 -3.39 -4.27 -5.51
CA MET A 66 -3.32 -3.12 -4.61
C MET A 66 -3.45 -3.55 -3.15
N SER A 67 -2.44 -3.25 -2.36
CA SER A 67 -2.49 -3.38 -0.89
C SER A 67 -2.58 -2.00 -0.28
N PHE A 68 -3.48 -1.81 0.67
CA PHE A 68 -3.55 -0.56 1.42
C PHE A 68 -4.05 -0.80 2.84
N CYS A 69 -3.73 0.14 3.73
CA CYS A 69 -4.11 0.07 5.13
C CYS A 69 -5.00 1.25 5.50
N CYS A 70 -6.11 0.93 6.14
CA CYS A 70 -6.98 1.85 6.82
C CYS A 70 -6.50 2.05 8.24
N VAL A 71 -6.54 3.28 8.73
CA VAL A 71 -6.30 3.59 10.14
C VAL A 71 -7.28 4.66 10.61
N HIS A 72 -7.78 4.52 11.84
CA HIS A 72 -8.58 5.57 12.46
C HIS A 72 -7.69 6.78 12.76
N PRO A 73 -8.18 8.01 12.58
CA PRO A 73 -7.39 9.22 12.87
C PRO A 73 -6.81 9.24 14.28
N GLN A 74 -7.56 8.75 15.28
CA GLN A 74 -7.09 8.67 16.67
C GLN A 74 -5.89 7.73 16.83
N LYS A 75 -5.92 6.58 16.17
CA LYS A 75 -4.84 5.59 16.24
C LYS A 75 -3.60 6.05 15.46
N LEU A 76 -3.81 6.72 14.34
CA LEU A 76 -2.72 7.35 13.59
C LEU A 76 -2.02 8.45 14.42
N ALA A 77 -2.80 9.30 15.10
CA ALA A 77 -2.25 10.33 15.97
C ALA A 77 -1.44 9.74 17.14
N GLU A 78 -1.92 8.64 17.73
CA GLU A 78 -1.19 7.93 18.77
C GLU A 78 0.15 7.38 18.26
N TRP A 79 0.17 6.75 17.09
CA TRP A 79 1.41 6.23 16.50
C TRP A 79 2.42 7.32 16.19
N ASN A 80 1.98 8.46 15.66
CA ASN A 80 2.87 9.58 15.38
C ASN A 80 3.54 10.09 16.67
N ARG A 81 2.79 10.19 17.77
CA ARG A 81 3.35 10.59 19.07
C ARG A 81 4.36 9.57 19.60
N GLN A 82 4.08 8.28 19.45
CA GLN A 82 5.02 7.23 19.87
C GLN A 82 6.31 7.25 19.05
N GLU A 83 6.23 7.54 17.76
CA GLU A 83 7.41 7.67 16.89
C GLU A 83 8.27 8.88 17.30
N GLU A 84 7.64 10.01 17.63
CA GLU A 84 8.32 11.21 18.15
C GLU A 84 9.08 10.90 19.45
N VAL A 85 8.40 10.30 20.44
CA VAL A 85 9.03 9.91 21.71
C VAL A 85 10.17 8.92 21.50
N ARG A 86 10.00 7.93 20.61
CA ARG A 86 11.06 6.97 20.30
C ARG A 86 12.29 7.65 19.73
N LYS A 87 12.10 8.66 18.88
CA LYS A 87 13.19 9.42 18.27
C LYS A 87 13.95 10.22 19.32
N GLU A 88 13.25 10.85 20.26
CA GLU A 88 13.87 11.57 21.39
C GLU A 88 14.71 10.63 22.27
N ILE A 89 14.23 9.40 22.54
CA ILE A 89 14.99 8.40 23.30
C ILE A 89 16.28 8.00 22.57
N LEU A 90 16.19 7.70 21.27
CA LEU A 90 17.35 7.29 20.48
C LEU A 90 18.39 8.42 20.36
N GLU A 91 17.95 9.67 20.25
CA GLU A 91 18.83 10.83 20.22
C GLU A 91 19.55 10.99 21.56
N ALA A 92 18.85 10.86 22.69
CA ALA A 92 19.46 10.91 24.02
C ALA A 92 20.43 9.73 24.28
N GLU A 93 20.08 8.51 23.85
CA GLU A 93 20.97 7.34 23.95
C GLU A 93 22.26 7.55 23.15
N HIS A 94 22.14 8.09 21.92
CA HIS A 94 23.29 8.40 21.08
C HIS A 94 24.16 9.53 21.66
N GLU A 95 23.57 10.54 22.31
CA GLU A 95 24.34 11.58 23.01
C GLU A 95 25.16 11.02 24.17
N ILE A 96 24.57 10.13 24.98
CA ILE A 96 25.25 9.46 26.10
C ILE A 96 26.41 8.58 25.61
N GLU A 97 26.19 7.78 24.56
CA GLU A 97 27.24 6.91 23.98
C GLU A 97 28.44 7.73 23.47
N ASN A 98 28.19 8.89 22.83
CA ASN A 98 29.26 9.77 22.38
C ASN A 98 30.00 10.49 23.53
N GLU A 99 29.35 10.71 24.68
CA GLU A 99 30.01 11.27 25.87
C GLU A 99 30.87 10.23 26.62
N GLU A 100 30.48 8.95 26.60
CA GLU A 100 31.25 7.87 27.23
C GLU A 100 32.53 7.50 26.47
N ASP A 101 32.58 7.78 25.17
CA ASP A 101 33.75 7.54 24.29
C ASP A 101 34.81 8.67 24.30
N LEU A 102 34.60 9.75 25.08
CA LEU A 102 35.49 10.92 25.16
C LEU A 102 36.34 10.97 26.45
#